data_AF-A0A9E3ANG7-F1
#
_entry.id   AF-A0A9E3ANG7-F1
#
_cell.length_a   1.000
_cell.length_b   1.000
_cell.length_c   1.000
_cell.angle_alpha   90.00
_cell.angle_beta   90.00
_cell.angle_gamma   90.00
#
_symmetry.space_group_name_H-M   'P 1'
#
loop_
_entity.id
_entity.type
_entity.pdbx_description
1 polymer ?
#
loop_
_entity_poly.entity_id
_entity_poly.type
_entity_poly.pdbx_seq_one_letter_code
_entity_poly.pdbx_strand_id
1 'polypeptide(L)'
;MKGEPRHFVRQWRKHRGLTQEQLAERIGIARSYLTKIERGDRRYDQPFLEAAADALRCDPSDLIVRDPTATESIWSIWEQLTPPERVQALAVIKAIKATGTHG
;
A
#
# COMPACT_ATOMS: atom_id res chain seq x y z
N MET A 1 23.65 4.02 -2.94
CA MET A 1 22.90 4.15 -1.66
C MET A 1 21.71 3.20 -1.72
N LYS A 2 21.62 2.21 -0.83
CA LYS A 2 20.47 1.29 -0.79
C LYS A 2 19.29 2.07 -0.22
N GLY A 3 18.31 2.42 -1.06
CA GLY A 3 17.09 3.10 -0.61
C GLY A 3 16.41 2.24 0.46
N GLU A 4 16.03 2.85 1.57
CA GLU A 4 15.21 2.18 2.58
C GLU A 4 13.97 1.58 1.92
N PRO A 5 13.51 0.38 2.35
CA PRO A 5 12.27 -0.19 1.82
C PRO A 5 11.14 0.80 2.08
N ARG A 6 10.64 1.45 1.01
CA ARG A 6 9.43 2.27 1.10
C ARG A 6 8.27 1.33 1.42
N HIS A 7 7.66 1.52 2.58
CA HIS A 7 6.38 0.91 2.93
C HIS A 7 5.39 2.02 3.29
N PHE A 8 4.11 1.69 3.23
CA PHE A 8 3.00 2.63 3.36
C PHE A 8 2.20 2.45 4.65
N VAL A 9 2.71 1.70 5.64
CA VAL A 9 2.05 1.46 6.94
C VAL A 9 1.51 2.74 7.57
N ARG A 10 2.32 3.81 7.61
CA ARG A 10 1.91 5.11 8.19
C ARG A 10 0.75 5.74 7.40
N GLN A 11 0.81 5.67 6.08
CA GLN A 11 -0.18 6.21 5.16
C GLN A 11 -1.49 5.45 5.29
N TRP A 12 -1.45 4.12 5.32
CA TRP A 12 -2.60 3.26 5.55
C TRP A 12 -3.24 3.50 6.92
N ARG A 13 -2.43 3.61 7.98
CA ARG A 13 -2.94 3.97 9.31
C ARG A 13 -3.73 5.27 9.29
N LYS A 14 -3.17 6.31 8.68
CA LYS A 14 -3.83 7.61 8.54
C LYS A 14 -5.09 7.53 7.68
N HIS A 15 -5.03 6.80 6.57
CA HIS A 15 -6.18 6.56 5.69
C HIS A 15 -7.33 5.86 6.42
N ARG A 16 -7.03 4.98 7.39
CA ARG A 16 -8.02 4.35 8.28
C ARG A 16 -8.41 5.20 9.50
N GLY A 17 -7.90 6.42 9.63
CA GLY A 17 -8.23 7.34 10.72
C GLY A 17 -7.71 6.92 12.10
N LEU A 18 -6.65 6.10 12.16
CA LEU A 18 -6.15 5.54 13.41
C LEU A 18 -4.96 6.33 13.99
N THR A 19 -4.91 6.45 15.31
CA THR A 19 -3.70 6.88 16.03
C THR A 19 -2.66 5.75 16.05
N GLN A 20 -1.40 6.07 16.37
CA GLN A 20 -0.37 5.04 16.57
C GLN A 20 -0.71 4.11 17.74
N GLU A 21 -1.29 4.65 18.82
CA GLU A 21 -1.76 3.84 19.96
C GLU A 21 -2.78 2.80 19.50
N GLN A 22 -3.81 3.24 18.77
CA GLN A 22 -4.90 2.38 18.32
C GLN A 22 -4.42 1.27 17.38
N LEU A 23 -3.50 1.58 16.45
CA LEU A 23 -2.97 0.55 15.57
C LEU A 23 -2.06 -0.43 16.33
N ALA A 24 -1.21 0.07 17.22
CA ALA A 24 -0.32 -0.75 18.02
C ALA A 24 -1.09 -1.72 18.93
N GLU A 25 -2.16 -1.23 19.56
CA GLU A 25 -3.08 -2.03 20.37
C GLU A 25 -3.76 -3.13 19.54
N ARG A 26 -4.26 -2.80 18.34
CA ARG A 26 -4.88 -3.79 17.43
C ARG A 26 -3.93 -4.90 16.98
N ILE A 27 -2.66 -4.56 16.76
CA ILE A 27 -1.62 -5.52 16.37
C ILE A 27 -1.11 -6.30 17.58
N GLY A 28 -1.24 -5.78 18.80
CA GLY A 28 -0.69 -6.37 20.02
C GLY A 28 0.80 -6.06 20.24
N ILE A 29 1.26 -4.88 19.84
CA ILE A 29 2.66 -4.43 19.98
C ILE A 29 2.76 -3.13 20.77
N ALA A 30 3.97 -2.81 21.25
CA ALA A 30 4.23 -1.51 21.84
C ALA A 30 4.13 -0.39 20.79
N ARG A 31 3.51 0.74 21.13
CA ARG A 31 3.48 1.94 20.28
C ARG A 31 4.87 2.37 19.80
N SER A 32 5.88 2.29 20.67
CA SER A 32 7.26 2.64 20.34
C SER A 32 7.85 1.74 19.25
N TYR A 33 7.43 0.48 19.17
CA TYR A 33 7.77 -0.43 18.08
C TYR A 33 7.18 0.07 16.77
N LEU A 34 5.88 0.34 16.74
CA LEU A 34 5.19 0.87 15.56
C LEU A 34 5.82 2.19 15.08
N THR A 35 6.16 3.10 16.00
CA THR A 35 6.82 4.37 15.64
C THR A 35 8.15 4.14 14.93
N LYS A 36 8.97 3.18 15.39
CA LYS A 36 10.25 2.86 14.74
C LYS A 36 10.04 2.25 13.36
N ILE A 37 9.02 1.41 13.19
CA ILE A 37 8.64 0.90 11.86
C ILE A 37 8.21 2.05 10.95
N GLU A 38 7.27 2.89 11.37
CA GLU A 38 6.74 3.99 10.55
C GLU A 38 7.78 5.04 10.13
N ARG A 39 8.88 5.15 10.86
CA ARG A 39 9.99 6.06 10.55
C ARG A 39 11.08 5.44 9.68
N GLY A 40 11.05 4.11 9.47
CA GLY A 40 12.13 3.38 8.81
C GLY A 40 13.28 2.98 9.75
N ASP A 41 13.27 3.45 11.01
CA ASP A 41 14.29 3.14 12.03
C ASP A 41 14.36 1.63 12.37
N ARG A 42 13.28 0.89 12.09
CA ARG A 42 13.22 -0.57 12.21
C ARG A 42 12.56 -1.16 10.96
N ARG A 43 13.12 -2.26 10.47
CA ARG A 43 12.51 -3.04 9.38
C ARG A 43 11.33 -3.86 9.91
N TYR A 44 10.28 -3.97 9.10
CA TYR A 44 9.22 -4.94 9.33
C TYR A 44 9.71 -6.35 8.99
N ASP A 45 9.05 -7.34 9.58
CA ASP A 45 9.13 -8.75 9.22
C ASP A 45 7.77 -9.22 8.69
N GLN A 46 7.71 -10.46 8.21
CA GLN A 46 6.50 -11.04 7.65
C GLN A 46 5.33 -11.07 8.67
N PRO A 47 5.52 -11.51 9.94
CA PRO A 47 4.43 -11.53 10.92
C PRO A 47 3.88 -10.14 11.24
N PHE A 48 4.74 -9.12 11.36
CA PHE A 48 4.26 -7.75 11.53
C PHE A 48 3.44 -7.29 10.32
N LEU A 49 3.89 -7.59 9.11
CA LEU A 49 3.22 -7.15 7.89
C LEU A 49 1.83 -7.74 7.77
N GLU A 50 1.68 -9.04 8.04
CA GLU A 50 0.39 -9.74 8.07
C GLU A 50 -0.54 -9.16 9.13
N ALA A 51 -0.07 -9.03 10.39
CA ALA A 51 -0.88 -8.47 11.47
C ALA A 51 -1.28 -7.00 11.23
N ALA A 52 -0.38 -6.20 10.64
CA ALA A 52 -0.67 -4.83 10.26
C ALA A 52 -1.71 -4.77 9.13
N ALA A 53 -1.61 -5.64 8.13
CA ALA A 53 -2.56 -5.72 7.02
C ALA A 53 -3.97 -6.07 7.50
N ASP A 54 -4.08 -7.06 8.39
CA ASP A 54 -5.34 -7.44 9.03
C ASP A 54 -5.93 -6.27 9.83
N ALA A 55 -5.12 -5.61 10.69
CA ALA A 55 -5.56 -4.48 11.50
C ALA A 55 -6.00 -3.26 10.67
N LEU A 56 -5.41 -3.10 9.47
CA LEU A 56 -5.68 -2.01 8.52
C LEU A 56 -6.70 -2.39 7.44
N ARG A 57 -7.17 -3.64 7.41
CA ARG A 57 -8.12 -4.18 6.44
C ARG A 57 -7.64 -3.94 5.00
N CYS A 58 -6.44 -4.41 4.69
CA CYS A 58 -5.84 -4.39 3.35
C CYS A 58 -5.02 -5.67 3.11
N ASP A 59 -4.49 -5.85 1.91
CA ASP A 59 -3.56 -6.95 1.63
C ASP A 59 -2.14 -6.58 2.14
N PRO A 60 -1.31 -7.54 2.59
CA PRO A 60 0.09 -7.26 2.95
C PRO A 60 0.89 -6.54 1.85
N SER A 61 0.61 -6.85 0.58
CA SER A 61 1.25 -6.18 -0.56
C SER A 61 0.90 -4.70 -0.64
N ASP A 62 -0.31 -4.29 -0.23
CA ASP A 62 -0.73 -2.89 -0.20
C ASP A 62 0.19 -2.05 0.70
N LEU A 63 0.63 -2.63 1.82
CA LEU A 63 1.54 -1.96 2.74
C LEU A 63 2.94 -1.78 2.16
N ILE A 64 3.30 -2.49 1.10
CA ILE A 64 4.63 -2.41 0.46
C ILE A 64 4.58 -1.53 -0.78
N VAL A 65 3.57 -1.69 -1.65
CA VAL A 65 3.59 -1.11 -3.00
C VAL A 65 2.55 -0.01 -3.23
N ARG A 66 1.59 0.16 -2.32
CA ARG A 66 0.42 1.03 -2.55
C ARG A 66 0.37 2.20 -1.58
N ASP A 67 0.52 3.42 -2.11
CA ASP A 67 0.20 4.63 -1.35
C ASP A 67 -1.31 4.87 -1.36
N PRO A 68 -2.02 4.75 -0.23
CA PRO A 68 -3.46 4.96 -0.16
C PRO A 68 -3.86 6.45 -0.24
N THR A 69 -2.88 7.35 -0.33
CA THR A 69 -3.08 8.80 -0.51
C THR A 69 -2.85 9.26 -1.95
N ALA A 70 -2.44 8.36 -2.85
CA ALA A 70 -2.34 8.67 -4.26
C ALA A 70 -3.75 8.97 -4.82
N THR A 71 -3.96 10.22 -5.23
CA THR A 71 -5.26 10.82 -5.57
C THR A 71 -6.04 10.03 -6.63
N GLU A 72 -5.33 9.40 -7.59
CA GLU A 72 -5.87 8.37 -8.47
C GLU A 72 -4.76 7.36 -8.78
N SER A 73 -4.99 6.08 -8.50
CA SER A 73 -4.06 5.02 -8.88
C SER A 73 -4.71 4.09 -9.91
N ILE A 74 -3.90 3.56 -10.83
CA ILE A 74 -4.34 2.49 -11.75
C ILE A 74 -5.04 1.37 -10.97
N TRP A 75 -4.51 1.04 -9.78
CA TRP A 75 -5.05 -0.01 -8.93
C TRP A 75 -6.44 0.28 -8.40
N SER A 76 -6.70 1.49 -7.89
CA SER A 76 -8.04 1.87 -7.38
C SER A 76 -9.10 1.86 -8.47
N ILE A 77 -8.72 2.26 -9.69
CA ILE A 77 -9.62 2.17 -10.85
C ILE A 77 -9.85 0.70 -11.19
N TRP A 78 -8.78 -0.09 -11.30
CA TRP A 78 -8.83 -1.50 -11.71
C TRP A 78 -9.69 -2.39 -10.80
N GLU A 79 -9.66 -2.14 -9.49
CA GLU A 79 -10.46 -2.87 -8.50
C GLU A 79 -11.97 -2.59 -8.66
N GLN A 80 -12.34 -1.40 -9.11
CA GLN A 80 -13.74 -1.00 -9.35
C GLN A 80 -14.29 -1.50 -10.69
N LEU A 81 -13.42 -1.91 -11.62
CA LEU A 81 -13.84 -2.42 -12.93
C LEU A 81 -14.38 -3.84 -12.85
N THR A 82 -15.45 -4.10 -13.61
CA THR A 82 -15.94 -5.43 -13.93
C THR A 82 -14.96 -6.20 -14.84
N PRO A 83 -15.04 -7.54 -14.92
CA PRO A 83 -14.14 -8.31 -15.79
C PRO A 83 -14.11 -7.84 -17.27
N PRO A 84 -15.25 -7.51 -17.92
CA PRO A 84 -15.24 -6.95 -19.27
C PRO A 84 -14.52 -5.59 -19.36
N GLU A 85 -14.77 -4.70 -18.40
CA GLU A 85 -14.13 -3.37 -18.36
C GLU A 85 -12.62 -3.48 -18.17
N ARG A 86 -12.13 -4.46 -17.40
CA ARG A 86 -10.69 -4.74 -17.26
C ARG A 86 -10.04 -5.12 -18.59
N VAL A 87 -10.73 -5.93 -19.41
CA VAL A 87 -10.25 -6.31 -20.75
C VAL A 87 -10.17 -5.08 -21.66
N GLN A 88 -11.17 -4.20 -21.60
CA GLN A 88 -11.17 -2.96 -22.35
C GLN A 88 -10.04 -2.01 -21.88
N ALA A 89 -9.85 -1.87 -20.57
CA ALA A 89 -8.75 -1.08 -20.00
C ALA A 89 -7.38 -1.60 -20.45
N LEU A 90 -7.18 -2.93 -20.53
CA LEU A 90 -5.95 -3.53 -21.08
C LEU A 90 -5.70 -3.13 -22.52
N ALA A 91 -6.73 -3.07 -23.35
CA ALA A 91 -6.58 -2.68 -24.76
C ALA A 91 -6.08 -1.24 -24.89
N VAL A 92 -6.62 -0.31 -24.09
CA VAL A 92 -6.18 1.08 -24.04
C VAL A 92 -4.73 1.19 -23.55
N ILE A 93 -4.39 0.50 -22.46
CA ILE A 93 -3.01 0.49 -21.92
C ILE A 93 -2.01 -0.06 -22.95
N LYS A 94 -2.37 -1.14 -23.67
CA LYS A 94 -1.55 -1.71 -24.74
C LYS A 94 -1.34 -0.73 -25.90
N ALA A 95 -2.40 -0.01 -26.30
CA ALA A 95 -2.31 0.99 -27.35
C ALA A 95 -1.36 2.14 -26.96
N ILE A 96 -1.50 2.65 -25.73
CA ILE A 96 -0.63 3.70 -25.18
C ILE A 96 0.84 3.24 -25.17
N LYS A 97 1.11 1.99 -24.72
CA LYS A 97 2.47 1.41 -24.74
C LYS A 97 3.05 1.33 -26.16
N ALA A 98 2.24 0.95 -27.15
CA ALA A 98 2.69 0.83 -28.54
C ALA A 98 3.04 2.19 -29.17
N THR A 99 2.30 3.24 -28.82
CA THR A 99 2.55 4.61 -29.32
C THR A 99 3.77 5.30 -28.67
N GLY A 100 4.29 4.80 -27.56
CA GLY A 100 5.37 5.43 -26.78
C GLY A 100 6.80 5.02 -27.13
N THR A 101 7.06 4.32 -28.24
CA THR A 101 8.42 3.81 -28.59
C THR A 101 9.19 4.69 -29.58
N HIS A 102 8.66 5.87 -29.92
CA HIS A 102 9.34 6.86 -30.78
C HIS A 102 9.21 8.26 -30.16
N GLY A 103 10.08 8.56 -29.20
CA GLY A 103 10.25 9.88 -28.59
C GLY A 103 11.56 9.93 -27.82
#